data_AF-V5BD52-F1
#
_entry.id   AF-V5BD52-F1
#
_cell.length_a   1.000
_cell.length_b   1.000
_cell.length_c   1.000
_cell.angle_alpha   90.00
_cell.angle_beta   90.00
_cell.angle_gamma   90.00
#
_symmetry.space_group_name_H-M   'P 1'
#
loop_
_entity.id
_entity.type
_entity.pdbx_description
1 polymer ?
#
loop_
_entity_poly.entity_id
_entity_poly.type
_entity_poly.pdbx_seq_one_letter_code
_entity_poly.pdbx_strand_id
1 'polypeptide(L)'
;MEGSCVRVMLRFRSLGSSRALPALLTPRRTMMGLFEEEGPSGLGETNIAAFAYSMDQLENRSLRLDRKAYGIPFHIGEEEAVDAVHRHHGTAVHVHSVERYLMPFWLGNTAASGSFRADVLQKDPAFLTQQHCLVWVEGPSYEFHYPFGEHHVFNQVSASYLHPLSTVEHCVSGTHVPSMLVSRFELLKELEAMEKPPRVIPFSMSTVTALSILDYRLSRSMVLRRIDEELVKFHGSFVRSCVTLTSVFKESVSIRPVFLPMMKFTVSTGTNATPVPSFVCGATGKVVGPILHLSQRAKMSAVTLSGATALLMLAPVVGPGIATAAAIASAVASVYVRRYVLTLRFLRDQARQMAELKTTGMLYFSSDQNGYRWTPEDEERAEYEYREELRQRARRKEAFEQRVKEEAARDEARGKRQVDPKNRRRTDLENVDPLGYYQLLGLSGRELSATAKEIARAFREAARHHHPDVAHRNDDDVKNKMQRIIHAYKILRDPKTKKAYDSGQLKAE
;
A
#
# COMPACT_ATOMS: atom_id res chain seq x y z
N MET A 1 -77.94 30.04 -43.79
CA MET A 1 -78.31 30.36 -42.39
C MET A 1 -77.46 29.47 -41.51
N GLU A 2 -76.93 30.06 -40.43
CA GLU A 2 -76.09 29.42 -39.39
C GLU A 2 -74.68 28.99 -39.86
N GLY A 3 -73.58 29.19 -39.14
CA GLY A 3 -73.39 29.71 -37.79
C GLY A 3 -72.04 30.42 -37.66
N SER A 4 -72.07 31.54 -36.95
CA SER A 4 -70.95 32.40 -36.64
C SER A 4 -70.08 31.77 -35.55
N CYS A 5 -68.92 31.23 -35.93
CA CYS A 5 -67.90 30.80 -34.97
C CYS A 5 -67.07 32.02 -34.57
N VAL A 6 -67.50 32.73 -33.52
CA VAL A 6 -66.75 33.86 -32.94
C VAL A 6 -65.57 33.29 -32.16
N ARG A 7 -64.39 33.47 -32.75
CA ARG A 7 -63.08 33.15 -32.20
C ARG A 7 -62.77 34.15 -31.08
N VAL A 8 -63.08 33.79 -29.84
CA VAL A 8 -62.67 34.58 -28.66
C VAL A 8 -61.17 34.43 -28.46
N MET A 9 -60.44 35.53 -28.65
CA MET A 9 -59.05 35.71 -28.27
C MET A 9 -58.90 35.56 -26.75
N LEU A 10 -58.35 34.42 -26.30
CA LEU A 10 -57.67 34.36 -25.02
C LEU A 10 -56.18 34.63 -25.27
N ARG A 11 -55.76 35.86 -24.95
CA ARG A 11 -54.36 36.29 -24.89
C ARG A 11 -53.63 35.45 -23.82
N PHE A 12 -52.95 34.39 -24.25
CA PHE A 12 -51.86 33.81 -23.47
C PHE A 12 -50.66 34.75 -23.56
N ARG A 13 -50.25 35.33 -22.43
CA ARG A 13 -48.90 35.89 -22.28
C ARG A 13 -47.92 34.72 -22.34
N SER A 14 -47.27 34.54 -23.49
CA SER A 14 -46.05 33.75 -23.58
C SER A 14 -44.90 34.57 -23.00
N LEU A 15 -44.41 34.17 -21.83
CA LEU A 15 -43.07 34.53 -21.38
C LEU A 15 -42.19 33.32 -21.67
N GLY A 16 -41.43 33.45 -22.75
CA GLY A 16 -40.44 32.47 -23.17
C GLY A 16 -39.24 32.43 -22.23
N SER A 17 -38.69 31.24 -22.06
CA SER A 17 -37.25 30.97 -22.27
C SER A 17 -37.06 29.47 -22.08
N SER A 18 -37.18 28.73 -23.18
CA SER A 18 -36.71 27.37 -23.29
C SER A 18 -35.19 27.40 -23.32
N ARG A 19 -34.53 27.00 -22.23
CA ARG A 19 -33.10 26.61 -22.30
C ARG A 19 -33.03 25.21 -22.91
N ALA A 20 -32.96 25.19 -24.23
CA ALA A 20 -32.50 24.04 -24.99
C ALA A 20 -31.06 23.71 -24.54
N LEU A 21 -30.81 22.44 -24.21
CA LEU A 21 -29.46 21.92 -24.04
C LEU A 21 -28.74 22.01 -25.39
N PRO A 22 -27.52 22.57 -25.47
CA PRO A 22 -26.80 22.63 -26.71
C PRO A 22 -26.32 21.22 -27.08
N ALA A 23 -26.71 20.75 -28.25
CA ALA A 23 -25.99 19.71 -28.97
C ALA A 23 -24.56 20.22 -29.21
N LEU A 24 -23.57 19.58 -28.58
CA LEU A 24 -22.16 19.87 -28.82
C LEU A 24 -21.61 18.86 -29.82
N LEU A 25 -21.69 19.24 -31.10
CA LEU A 25 -20.63 18.99 -32.05
C LEU A 25 -19.31 19.44 -31.39
N THR A 26 -18.27 18.63 -31.51
CA THR A 26 -16.92 18.95 -31.06
C THR A 26 -16.43 20.28 -31.63
N PRO A 27 -15.98 21.19 -30.75
CA PRO A 27 -14.68 21.79 -30.95
C PRO A 27 -13.82 21.59 -29.71
N ARG A 28 -12.50 21.46 -29.91
CA ARG A 28 -11.48 21.62 -28.86
C ARG A 28 -11.83 22.85 -28.03
N ARG A 29 -12.25 22.67 -26.77
CA ARG A 29 -12.53 23.75 -25.82
C ARG A 29 -11.64 23.61 -24.61
N THR A 30 -10.85 24.66 -24.39
CA THR A 30 -9.98 24.91 -23.25
C THR A 30 -10.81 24.98 -21.96
N MET A 31 -10.44 24.18 -20.96
CA MET A 31 -11.12 24.01 -19.68
C MET A 31 -10.88 25.18 -18.71
N MET A 32 -11.32 26.41 -19.03
CA MET A 32 -11.32 27.53 -18.05
C MET A 32 -12.71 27.88 -17.51
N GLY A 33 -13.80 27.38 -18.09
CA GLY A 33 -15.17 27.77 -17.72
C GLY A 33 -15.86 26.95 -16.62
N LEU A 34 -15.15 26.05 -15.94
CA LEU A 34 -15.70 25.18 -14.89
C LEU A 34 -15.24 25.55 -13.46
N PHE A 35 -14.51 26.66 -13.31
CA PHE A 35 -13.83 27.04 -12.06
C PHE A 35 -14.39 28.30 -11.37
N GLU A 36 -15.61 28.71 -11.69
CA GLU A 36 -16.34 29.69 -10.87
C GLU A 36 -17.39 28.94 -10.04
N GLU A 37 -17.11 28.73 -8.76
CA GLU A 37 -18.18 28.60 -7.78
C GLU A 37 -18.78 30.01 -7.61
N GLU A 38 -20.05 30.19 -7.98
CA GLU A 38 -20.82 31.40 -7.69
C GLU A 38 -20.91 31.59 -6.17
N GLY A 39 -19.96 32.35 -5.60
CA GLY A 39 -20.07 32.87 -4.24
C GLY A 39 -21.18 33.92 -4.17
N PRO A 40 -21.84 34.09 -3.00
CA PRO A 40 -22.81 35.16 -2.83
C PRO A 40 -22.11 36.51 -3.06
N SER A 41 -22.66 37.28 -4.00
CA SER A 41 -22.18 38.61 -4.38
C SER A 41 -22.12 39.55 -3.17
N GLY A 42 -20.91 39.94 -2.81
CA GLY A 42 -20.64 40.94 -1.78
C GLY A 42 -19.19 41.40 -1.84
N LEU A 43 -19.00 42.67 -2.18
CA LEU A 43 -17.73 43.38 -2.40
C LEU A 43 -16.55 42.93 -1.53
N GLY A 44 -15.43 42.68 -2.20
CA GLY A 44 -14.10 42.56 -1.62
C GLY A 44 -13.19 41.77 -2.54
N GLU A 45 -12.54 42.45 -3.50
CA GLU A 45 -11.48 41.87 -4.32
C GLU A 45 -10.29 41.49 -3.44
N THR A 46 -10.33 40.30 -2.84
CA THR A 46 -9.13 39.57 -2.45
C THR A 46 -8.75 38.71 -3.64
N ASN A 47 -7.54 38.87 -4.17
CA ASN A 47 -6.99 37.99 -5.20
C ASN A 47 -6.96 36.55 -4.66
N ILE A 48 -8.01 35.78 -4.99
CA ILE A 48 -8.13 34.36 -4.66
C ILE A 48 -7.13 33.64 -5.54
N ALA A 49 -6.10 33.04 -4.94
CA ALA A 49 -5.24 32.11 -5.64
C ALA A 49 -6.13 31.01 -6.24
N ALA A 50 -6.23 30.97 -7.56
CA ALA A 50 -6.90 29.91 -8.29
C ALA A 50 -6.25 28.58 -7.90
N PHE A 51 -7.06 27.60 -7.51
CA PHE A 51 -6.61 26.24 -7.25
C PHE A 51 -6.04 25.65 -8.53
N ALA A 52 -4.73 25.78 -8.74
CA ALA A 52 -4.05 25.11 -9.83
C ALA A 52 -4.01 23.60 -9.53
N TYR A 53 -4.94 22.85 -10.11
CA TYR A 53 -4.87 21.40 -10.16
C TYR A 53 -3.78 20.99 -11.15
N SER A 54 -2.58 20.62 -10.68
CA SER A 54 -1.67 19.83 -11.50
C SER A 54 -1.90 18.35 -11.21
N MET A 55 -2.76 17.71 -12.02
CA MET A 55 -2.92 16.24 -12.03
C MET A 55 -1.59 15.52 -12.32
N ASP A 56 -0.65 16.19 -13.02
CA ASP A 56 0.62 15.63 -13.46
C ASP A 56 1.66 15.40 -12.34
N GLN A 57 1.38 15.80 -11.09
CA GLN A 57 2.29 15.58 -9.96
C GLN A 57 1.98 14.32 -9.12
N LEU A 58 0.89 13.62 -9.41
CA LEU A 58 0.45 12.45 -8.63
C LEU A 58 1.33 11.21 -8.79
N GLU A 59 2.22 11.16 -9.80
CA GLU A 59 3.04 9.98 -10.08
C GLU A 59 4.43 9.99 -9.43
N ASN A 60 4.90 11.09 -8.82
CA ASN A 60 6.34 11.24 -8.60
C ASN A 60 6.87 11.36 -7.15
N ARG A 61 6.05 11.33 -6.09
CA ARG A 61 6.59 11.30 -4.71
C ARG A 61 5.78 10.41 -3.75
N SER A 62 6.42 9.31 -3.34
CA SER A 62 6.22 8.62 -2.05
C SER A 62 4.87 7.99 -1.70
N LEU A 63 3.99 7.64 -2.65
CA LEU A 63 2.82 6.80 -2.33
C LEU A 63 3.28 5.40 -1.87
N ARG A 64 2.95 5.03 -0.62
CA ARG A 64 3.15 3.68 -0.10
C ARG A 64 1.90 2.82 -0.32
N LEU A 65 1.95 1.97 -1.33
CA LEU A 65 0.94 0.94 -1.54
C LEU A 65 1.25 -0.27 -0.65
N ASP A 66 0.44 -0.52 0.37
CA ASP A 66 0.48 -1.81 1.08
C ASP A 66 -0.30 -2.83 0.26
N ARG A 67 0.38 -3.87 -0.22
CA ARG A 67 -0.22 -4.93 -1.04
C ARG A 67 -0.91 -6.00 -0.17
N LYS A 68 -0.72 -5.96 1.14
CA LYS A 68 -1.34 -6.91 2.06
C LYS A 68 -2.80 -6.55 2.29
N ALA A 69 -3.66 -7.55 2.20
CA ALA A 69 -5.07 -7.36 2.51
C ALA A 69 -5.35 -7.58 3.99
N TYR A 70 -6.18 -6.71 4.54
CA TYR A 70 -6.73 -6.86 5.87
C TYR A 70 -8.24 -6.99 5.78
N GLY A 71 -8.88 -7.34 6.88
CA GLY A 71 -10.32 -7.19 6.95
C GLY A 71 -10.83 -7.24 8.38
N ILE A 72 -12.14 -7.11 8.51
CA ILE A 72 -12.81 -7.12 9.80
C ILE A 72 -13.75 -8.33 9.84
N PRO A 73 -13.70 -9.14 10.90
CA PRO A 73 -14.62 -10.24 11.06
C PRO A 73 -16.04 -9.78 11.41
N PHE A 74 -17.00 -10.70 11.28
CA PHE A 74 -18.37 -10.44 11.72
C PHE A 74 -18.42 -10.49 13.25
N HIS A 75 -18.57 -9.34 13.89
CA HIS A 75 -18.80 -9.26 15.34
C HIS A 75 -20.27 -9.42 15.70
N ILE A 76 -21.16 -9.08 14.77
CA ILE A 76 -22.60 -9.04 14.99
C ILE A 76 -23.27 -10.15 14.21
N GLY A 77 -24.07 -10.94 14.92
CA GLY A 77 -24.89 -12.00 14.35
C GLY A 77 -26.10 -11.47 13.59
N GLU A 78 -26.78 -12.35 12.85
CA GLU A 78 -27.98 -11.95 12.11
C GLU A 78 -29.11 -11.47 13.01
N GLU A 79 -29.30 -12.09 14.18
CA GLU A 79 -30.37 -11.73 15.12
C GLU A 79 -30.20 -10.29 15.64
N GLU A 80 -29.00 -9.96 16.11
CA GLU A 80 -28.68 -8.60 16.57
C GLU A 80 -28.73 -7.57 15.42
N ALA A 81 -28.33 -7.98 14.20
CA ALA A 81 -28.46 -7.12 13.02
C ALA A 81 -29.95 -6.85 12.69
N VAL A 82 -30.82 -7.86 12.81
CA VAL A 82 -32.27 -7.71 12.65
C VAL A 82 -32.83 -6.76 13.72
N ASP A 83 -32.38 -6.86 14.97
CA ASP A 83 -32.77 -5.93 16.04
C ASP A 83 -32.31 -4.49 15.77
N ALA A 84 -31.12 -4.31 15.20
CA ALA A 84 -30.65 -3.01 14.76
C ALA A 84 -31.55 -2.44 13.64
N VAL A 85 -31.99 -3.27 12.70
CA VAL A 85 -32.94 -2.89 11.64
C VAL A 85 -34.30 -2.50 12.23
N HIS A 86 -34.80 -3.26 13.20
CA HIS A 86 -36.02 -2.92 13.94
C HIS A 86 -35.93 -1.54 14.60
N ARG A 87 -34.81 -1.25 15.27
CA ARG A 87 -34.56 0.06 15.90
C ARG A 87 -34.47 1.19 14.88
N HIS A 88 -33.83 0.95 13.74
CA HIS A 88 -33.69 1.93 12.66
C HIS A 88 -35.06 2.29 12.05
N HIS A 89 -35.95 1.31 11.85
CA HIS A 89 -37.30 1.55 11.33
C HIS A 89 -38.30 1.96 12.42
N GLY A 90 -38.01 1.77 13.70
CA GLY A 90 -38.91 2.09 14.82
C GLY A 90 -40.19 1.24 14.88
N THR A 91 -40.24 0.11 14.15
CA THR A 91 -41.40 -0.78 14.04
C THR A 91 -40.98 -2.23 13.77
N ALA A 92 -41.87 -3.18 14.05
CA ALA A 92 -41.73 -4.58 13.64
C ALA A 92 -41.52 -4.72 12.12
N VAL A 93 -40.51 -5.50 11.75
CA VAL A 93 -39.98 -5.64 10.39
C VAL A 93 -40.07 -7.10 9.98
N HIS A 94 -40.56 -7.35 8.77
CA HIS A 94 -40.50 -8.67 8.15
C HIS A 94 -39.31 -8.73 7.19
N VAL A 95 -38.41 -9.67 7.43
CA VAL A 95 -37.22 -9.89 6.59
C VAL A 95 -37.58 -10.85 5.46
N HIS A 96 -37.31 -10.46 4.21
CA HIS A 96 -37.54 -11.30 3.03
C HIS A 96 -36.27 -12.04 2.60
N SER A 97 -35.14 -11.35 2.53
CA SER A 97 -33.85 -11.93 2.21
C SER A 97 -32.72 -11.25 2.96
N VAL A 98 -31.66 -12.02 3.22
CA VAL A 98 -30.42 -11.56 3.85
C VAL A 98 -29.26 -11.97 2.95
N GLU A 99 -28.49 -10.98 2.50
CA GLU A 99 -27.28 -11.19 1.71
C GLU A 99 -26.08 -10.73 2.54
N ARG A 100 -25.09 -11.62 2.75
CA ARG A 100 -23.86 -11.32 3.48
C ARG A 100 -22.70 -11.10 2.51
N TYR A 101 -21.95 -10.02 2.73
CA TYR A 101 -20.85 -9.60 1.88
C TYR A 101 -19.60 -9.29 2.68
N LEU A 102 -18.45 -9.59 2.08
CA LEU A 102 -17.21 -8.91 2.40
C LEU A 102 -16.95 -7.90 1.29
N MET A 103 -17.23 -6.64 1.61
CA MET A 103 -17.12 -5.52 0.68
C MET A 103 -15.67 -5.02 0.67
N PRO A 104 -15.04 -4.85 -0.51
CA PRO A 104 -13.70 -4.32 -0.59
C PRO A 104 -13.72 -2.80 -0.40
N PHE A 105 -12.77 -2.30 0.36
CA PHE A 105 -12.54 -0.90 0.67
C PHE A 105 -11.07 -0.57 0.49
N TRP A 106 -10.82 0.65 0.03
CA TRP A 106 -9.51 1.27 0.08
C TRP A 106 -9.44 2.19 1.30
N LEU A 107 -8.47 1.92 2.18
CA LEU A 107 -8.13 2.82 3.28
C LEU A 107 -6.92 3.64 2.89
N GLY A 108 -7.11 4.96 2.78
CA GLY A 108 -6.07 5.91 2.44
C GLY A 108 -5.58 6.71 3.64
N ASN A 109 -4.33 7.15 3.58
CA ASN A 109 -3.83 8.27 4.37
C ASN A 109 -3.58 9.43 3.43
N THR A 110 -4.16 10.58 3.75
CA THR A 110 -3.98 11.82 3.01
C THR A 110 -3.35 12.86 3.92
N ALA A 111 -2.66 13.83 3.35
CA ALA A 111 -2.11 14.96 4.09
C ALA A 111 -2.36 16.25 3.30
N ALA A 112 -2.61 17.33 4.03
CA ALA A 112 -2.61 18.67 3.46
C ALA A 112 -1.44 19.45 4.07
N SER A 113 -0.56 19.96 3.23
CA SER A 113 0.55 20.83 3.64
C SER A 113 0.45 22.17 2.93
N GLY A 114 1.04 23.21 3.51
CA GLY A 114 0.97 24.51 2.88
C GLY A 114 1.40 25.65 3.77
N SER A 115 1.21 26.86 3.25
CA SER A 115 1.46 28.09 3.96
C SER A 115 0.24 29.02 3.85
N PHE A 116 -0.05 29.73 4.94
CA PHE A 116 -1.11 30.72 4.99
C PHE A 116 -0.70 31.92 5.83
N ARG A 117 -1.30 33.07 5.55
CA ARG A 117 -1.26 34.24 6.42
C ARG A 117 -2.63 34.41 7.05
N ALA A 118 -2.65 34.76 8.34
CA ALA A 118 -3.88 34.98 9.07
C ALA A 118 -3.85 36.34 9.74
N ASP A 119 -4.77 37.22 9.33
CA ASP A 119 -5.00 38.48 10.00
C ASP A 119 -6.12 38.26 11.02
N VAL A 120 -5.89 38.69 12.26
CA VAL A 120 -6.77 38.38 13.38
C VAL A 120 -7.34 39.66 13.96
N LEU A 121 -8.67 39.73 14.09
CA LEU A 121 -9.36 40.84 14.73
C LEU A 121 -9.44 40.57 16.23
N GLN A 122 -8.58 41.25 17.01
CA GLN A 122 -8.50 41.11 18.46
C GLN A 122 -8.82 42.43 19.15
N LYS A 123 -9.18 42.37 20.44
CA LYS A 123 -9.24 43.56 21.29
C LYS A 123 -7.84 44.07 21.58
N ASP A 124 -7.64 45.37 21.47
CA ASP A 124 -6.35 45.96 21.80
C ASP A 124 -5.94 45.65 23.25
N PRO A 125 -4.77 45.05 23.49
CA PRO A 125 -4.31 44.75 24.85
C PRO A 125 -4.06 46.04 25.67
N ALA A 126 -3.84 47.17 25.01
CA ALA A 126 -3.69 48.48 25.64
C ALA A 126 -5.02 49.08 26.15
N PHE A 127 -6.17 48.66 25.62
CA PHE A 127 -7.48 49.26 25.90
C PHE A 127 -8.53 48.22 26.34
N LEU A 128 -8.13 47.30 27.24
CA LEU A 128 -8.99 46.22 27.76
C LEU A 128 -10.32 46.70 28.38
N THR A 129 -10.39 47.96 28.83
CA THR A 129 -11.57 48.54 29.49
C THR A 129 -12.60 49.16 28.54
N GLN A 130 -12.25 49.41 27.27
CA GLN A 130 -13.19 49.99 26.30
C GLN A 130 -13.90 48.89 25.50
N GLN A 131 -15.23 48.93 25.47
CA GLN A 131 -16.06 47.86 24.88
C GLN A 131 -15.93 47.72 23.35
N HIS A 132 -15.29 48.68 22.65
CA HIS A 132 -15.32 48.79 21.18
C HIS A 132 -13.97 48.98 20.47
N CYS A 133 -12.83 48.73 21.12
CA CYS A 133 -11.51 48.81 20.48
C CYS A 133 -11.09 47.45 19.90
N LEU A 134 -11.46 47.19 18.64
CA LEU A 134 -11.01 46.03 17.87
C LEU A 134 -9.98 46.47 16.83
N VAL A 135 -8.85 45.80 16.78
CA VAL A 135 -7.76 46.07 15.83
C VAL A 135 -7.42 44.80 15.06
N TRP A 136 -7.20 44.97 13.75
CA TRP A 136 -6.64 43.93 12.91
C TRP A 136 -5.14 43.82 13.20
N VAL A 137 -4.74 42.68 13.73
CA VAL A 137 -3.34 42.34 13.91
C VAL A 137 -2.93 41.48 12.72
N GLU A 138 -1.99 42.00 11.92
CA GLU A 138 -1.37 41.22 10.85
C GLU A 138 -0.57 40.08 11.47
N GLY A 139 -0.91 38.85 11.10
CA GLY A 139 -0.21 37.66 11.59
C GLY A 139 1.00 37.31 10.72
N PRO A 140 1.99 36.59 11.28
CA PRO A 140 3.07 36.00 10.50
C PRO A 140 2.53 34.99 9.47
N SER A 141 3.39 34.60 8.53
CA SER A 141 3.09 33.46 7.67
C SER A 141 3.26 32.17 8.47
N TYR A 142 2.21 31.36 8.50
CA TYR A 142 2.19 30.05 9.13
C TYR A 142 2.43 28.97 8.09
N GLU A 143 3.21 27.96 8.46
CA GLU A 143 3.30 26.70 7.73
C GLU A 143 2.49 25.64 8.45
N PHE A 144 1.79 24.79 7.69
CA PHE A 144 1.02 23.69 8.25
C PHE A 144 1.28 22.40 7.52
N HIS A 145 1.17 21.31 8.28
CA HIS A 145 1.13 19.94 7.77
C HIS A 145 0.09 19.17 8.58
N TYR A 146 -1.05 18.88 7.96
CA TYR A 146 -2.17 18.17 8.57
C TYR A 146 -2.26 16.75 7.99
N PRO A 147 -1.80 15.73 8.72
CA PRO A 147 -2.03 14.34 8.34
C PRO A 147 -3.47 13.94 8.68
N PHE A 148 -4.18 13.45 7.67
CA PHE A 148 -5.49 12.84 7.80
C PHE A 148 -5.34 11.32 7.71
N GLY A 149 -5.55 10.67 8.86
CA GLY A 149 -5.44 9.21 8.96
C GLY A 149 -6.59 8.44 8.31
N GLU A 150 -6.43 7.12 8.22
CA GLU A 150 -7.41 6.16 7.69
C GLU A 150 -8.74 6.13 8.47
N HIS A 151 -8.74 6.60 9.71
CA HIS A 151 -9.93 6.66 10.56
C HIS A 151 -10.94 7.72 10.09
N HIS A 152 -10.51 8.68 9.26
CA HIS A 152 -11.44 9.65 8.69
C HIS A 152 -12.30 9.01 7.60
N VAL A 153 -13.62 9.24 7.69
CA VAL A 153 -14.62 8.65 6.77
C VAL A 153 -14.33 8.97 5.30
N PHE A 154 -13.83 10.17 5.01
CA PHE A 154 -13.52 10.55 3.62
C PHE A 154 -12.33 9.77 3.04
N ASN A 155 -11.45 9.27 3.91
CA ASN A 155 -10.31 8.41 3.58
C ASN A 155 -10.68 6.93 3.40
N GLN A 156 -11.96 6.60 3.51
CA GLN A 156 -12.50 5.26 3.34
C GLN A 156 -13.33 5.25 2.07
N VAL A 157 -12.85 4.55 1.05
CA VAL A 157 -13.49 4.50 -0.27
C VAL A 157 -13.95 3.08 -0.55
N SER A 158 -15.23 2.90 -0.89
CA SER A 158 -15.72 1.59 -1.34
C SER A 158 -15.09 1.24 -2.69
N ALA A 159 -14.47 0.07 -2.78
CA ALA A 159 -13.76 -0.38 -3.97
C ALA A 159 -14.63 -1.23 -4.92
N SER A 160 -15.94 -1.28 -4.69
CA SER A 160 -16.90 -2.03 -5.51
C SER A 160 -18.01 -1.14 -6.08
N TYR A 161 -18.41 -1.40 -7.33
CA TYR A 161 -19.57 -0.76 -7.98
C TYR A 161 -20.85 -1.60 -7.88
N LEU A 162 -20.96 -2.48 -6.87
CA LEU A 162 -22.12 -3.38 -6.72
C LEU A 162 -23.32 -2.69 -6.06
N HIS A 163 -23.05 -1.74 -5.15
CA HIS A 163 -24.05 -0.94 -4.44
C HIS A 163 -23.68 0.55 -4.50
N PRO A 164 -24.64 1.48 -4.30
CA PRO A 164 -24.35 2.90 -4.26
C PRO A 164 -23.25 3.24 -3.24
N LEU A 165 -22.15 3.84 -3.71
CA LEU A 165 -20.94 4.08 -2.91
C LEU A 165 -21.26 4.84 -1.61
N SER A 166 -22.08 5.88 -1.71
CA SER A 166 -22.50 6.68 -0.56
C SER A 166 -23.17 5.83 0.51
N THR A 167 -24.13 4.96 0.16
CA THR A 167 -24.83 4.10 1.11
C THR A 167 -23.87 3.17 1.85
N VAL A 168 -22.94 2.53 1.13
CA VAL A 168 -21.98 1.60 1.74
C VAL A 168 -20.99 2.35 2.65
N GLU A 169 -20.47 3.49 2.22
CA GLU A 169 -19.53 4.31 3.01
C GLU A 169 -20.19 4.89 4.28
N HIS A 170 -21.47 5.25 4.22
CA HIS A 170 -22.21 5.71 5.40
C HIS A 170 -22.40 4.61 6.46
N CYS A 171 -22.37 3.33 6.07
CA CYS A 171 -22.43 2.21 7.04
C CYS A 171 -21.19 2.17 7.92
N VAL A 172 -20.06 2.69 7.45
CA VAL A 172 -18.77 2.69 8.14
C VAL A 172 -18.50 4.04 8.81
N SER A 173 -19.29 5.07 8.51
CA SER A 173 -19.06 6.41 9.05
C SER A 173 -19.21 6.46 10.58
N GLY A 174 -18.24 7.06 11.26
CA GLY A 174 -18.19 7.11 12.73
C GLY A 174 -17.59 5.87 13.40
N THR A 175 -17.13 4.89 12.62
CA THR A 175 -16.44 3.69 13.15
C THR A 175 -14.94 3.83 12.98
N HIS A 176 -14.17 3.40 13.98
CA HIS A 176 -12.71 3.41 13.93
C HIS A 176 -12.20 2.13 13.26
N VAL A 177 -12.35 2.04 11.94
CA VAL A 177 -11.94 0.87 11.12
C VAL A 177 -10.53 0.37 11.44
N PRO A 178 -9.48 1.22 11.55
CA PRO A 178 -8.11 0.73 11.68
C PRO A 178 -7.82 -0.11 12.93
N SER A 179 -8.60 0.03 14.01
CA SER A 179 -8.39 -0.72 15.25
C SER A 179 -9.01 -2.12 15.23
N MET A 180 -9.85 -2.43 14.25
CA MET A 180 -10.56 -3.72 14.13
C MET A 180 -9.94 -4.62 13.04
N LEU A 181 -8.83 -4.19 12.43
CA LEU A 181 -8.24 -4.89 11.31
C LEU A 181 -7.49 -6.14 11.74
N VAL A 182 -7.81 -7.22 11.06
CA VAL A 182 -7.24 -8.55 11.21
C VAL A 182 -6.56 -8.95 9.89
N SER A 183 -5.56 -9.83 9.96
CA SER A 183 -4.90 -10.35 8.76
C SER A 183 -5.86 -11.15 7.86
N ARG A 184 -5.64 -11.16 6.55
CA ARG A 184 -6.48 -11.95 5.61
C ARG A 184 -6.60 -13.42 6.01
N PHE A 185 -5.51 -14.05 6.47
CA PHE A 185 -5.51 -15.47 6.83
C PHE A 185 -6.36 -15.77 8.06
N GLU A 186 -6.26 -14.93 9.09
CA GLU A 186 -7.07 -15.06 10.29
C GLU A 186 -8.54 -14.80 9.98
N LEU A 187 -8.83 -13.80 9.14
CA LEU A 187 -10.18 -13.55 8.64
C LEU A 187 -10.72 -14.78 7.89
N LEU A 188 -9.98 -15.35 6.93
CA LEU A 188 -10.41 -16.54 6.18
C LEU A 188 -10.72 -17.72 7.11
N LYS A 189 -9.90 -17.94 8.14
CA LYS A 189 -10.14 -18.99 9.14
C LYS A 189 -11.47 -18.77 9.89
N GLU A 190 -11.78 -17.53 10.24
CA GLU A 190 -13.07 -17.20 10.87
C GLU A 190 -14.24 -17.34 9.89
N LEU A 191 -14.04 -17.03 8.60
CA LEU A 191 -15.08 -17.23 7.58
C LEU A 191 -15.41 -18.70 7.36
N GLU A 192 -14.40 -19.57 7.34
CA GLU A 192 -14.56 -21.01 7.19
C GLU A 192 -15.27 -21.65 8.39
N ALA A 193 -15.14 -21.05 9.57
CA ALA A 193 -15.82 -21.49 10.78
C ALA A 193 -17.32 -21.14 10.81
N MET A 194 -17.78 -20.22 9.96
CA MET A 194 -19.18 -19.83 9.90
C MET A 194 -20.04 -20.84 9.11
N GLU A 195 -21.23 -21.15 9.62
CA GLU A 195 -22.19 -22.03 8.94
C GLU A 195 -22.59 -21.52 7.53
N LYS A 196 -22.69 -20.21 7.37
CA LYS A 196 -23.04 -19.54 6.11
C LYS A 196 -21.98 -18.48 5.78
N PRO A 197 -20.97 -18.82 4.99
CA PRO A 197 -19.91 -17.88 4.65
C PRO A 197 -20.44 -16.71 3.81
N PRO A 198 -19.94 -15.49 4.03
CA PRO A 198 -20.29 -14.33 3.23
C PRO A 198 -19.70 -14.41 1.82
N ARG A 199 -20.35 -13.75 0.86
CA ARG A 199 -19.80 -13.61 -0.49
C ARG A 199 -18.67 -12.56 -0.48
N VAL A 200 -17.45 -12.98 -0.83
CA VAL A 200 -16.31 -12.07 -1.01
C VAL A 200 -16.46 -11.35 -2.35
N ILE A 201 -16.45 -10.02 -2.33
CA ILE A 201 -16.54 -9.20 -3.54
C ILE A 201 -15.15 -8.76 -3.97
N PRO A 202 -14.75 -8.95 -5.23
CA PRO A 202 -13.43 -8.56 -5.71
C PRO A 202 -13.30 -7.03 -5.83
N PHE A 203 -12.05 -6.55 -5.78
CA PHE A 203 -11.72 -5.15 -6.04
C PHE A 203 -11.99 -4.81 -7.51
N SER A 204 -13.07 -4.06 -7.78
CA SER A 204 -13.38 -3.57 -9.13
C SER A 204 -12.76 -2.20 -9.38
N MET A 205 -12.68 -1.37 -8.34
CA MET A 205 -12.06 -0.04 -8.37
C MET A 205 -10.54 -0.17 -8.17
N SER A 206 -9.79 0.50 -9.02
CA SER A 206 -8.33 0.57 -8.92
C SER A 206 -7.86 1.55 -7.84
N THR A 207 -6.57 1.46 -7.51
CA THR A 207 -5.91 2.43 -6.63
C THR A 207 -5.87 3.84 -7.22
N VAL A 208 -5.71 3.99 -8.54
CA VAL A 208 -5.66 5.31 -9.21
C VAL A 208 -6.98 6.05 -9.04
N THR A 209 -8.10 5.36 -9.24
CA THR A 209 -9.44 5.95 -9.07
C THR A 209 -9.75 6.22 -7.62
N ALA A 210 -9.41 5.30 -6.71
CA ALA A 210 -9.53 5.53 -5.28
C ALA A 210 -8.77 6.79 -4.83
N LEU A 211 -7.51 6.96 -5.26
CA LEU A 211 -6.71 8.14 -4.96
C LEU A 211 -7.34 9.42 -5.52
N SER A 212 -7.85 9.39 -6.76
CA SER A 212 -8.57 10.54 -7.33
C SER A 212 -9.80 10.94 -6.51
N ILE A 213 -10.53 9.97 -5.96
CA ILE A 213 -11.69 10.20 -5.09
C ILE A 213 -11.24 10.80 -3.75
N LEU A 214 -10.15 10.28 -3.16
CA LEU A 214 -9.58 10.77 -1.91
C LEU A 214 -9.14 12.24 -2.04
N ASP A 215 -8.42 12.57 -3.10
CA ASP A 215 -7.91 13.92 -3.36
C ASP A 215 -9.05 14.91 -3.61
N TYR A 216 -10.13 14.45 -4.28
CA TYR A 216 -11.34 15.24 -4.49
C TYR A 216 -12.09 15.51 -3.19
N ARG A 217 -12.21 14.50 -2.31
CA ARG A 217 -12.91 14.63 -1.01
C ARG A 217 -12.19 15.55 -0.02
N LEU A 218 -10.89 15.72 -0.15
CA LEU A 218 -10.10 16.65 0.67
C LEU A 218 -10.40 18.11 0.26
N SER A 219 -11.53 18.66 0.68
CA SER A 219 -11.98 20.00 0.27
C SER A 219 -11.19 21.15 0.91
N ARG A 220 -11.17 22.32 0.25
CA ARG A 220 -10.64 23.57 0.84
C ARG A 220 -11.29 23.86 2.19
N SER A 221 -12.60 23.66 2.29
CA SER A 221 -13.36 23.93 3.51
C SER A 221 -12.88 23.09 4.70
N MET A 222 -12.44 21.85 4.47
CA MET A 222 -11.90 20.99 5.52
C MET A 222 -10.55 21.52 6.04
N VAL A 223 -9.67 21.94 5.13
CA VAL A 223 -8.37 22.52 5.46
C VAL A 223 -8.55 23.85 6.21
N LEU A 224 -9.42 24.74 5.70
CA LEU A 224 -9.71 26.02 6.35
C LEU A 224 -10.29 25.84 7.75
N ARG A 225 -11.26 24.92 7.92
CA ARG A 225 -11.80 24.62 9.25
C ARG A 225 -10.70 24.18 10.22
N ARG A 226 -9.73 23.39 9.75
CA ARG A 226 -8.61 22.96 10.58
C ARG A 226 -7.67 24.11 10.90
N ILE A 227 -7.40 24.99 9.94
CA ILE A 227 -6.62 26.22 10.17
C ILE A 227 -7.29 27.09 11.23
N ASP A 228 -8.60 27.30 11.15
CA ASP A 228 -9.35 28.08 12.15
C ASP A 228 -9.26 27.43 13.55
N GLU A 229 -9.39 26.11 13.65
CA GLU A 229 -9.22 25.37 14.92
C GLU A 229 -7.83 25.57 15.52
N GLU A 230 -6.76 25.56 14.71
CA GLU A 230 -5.39 25.79 15.20
C GLU A 230 -5.14 27.27 15.52
N LEU A 231 -5.68 28.20 14.73
CA LEU A 231 -5.57 29.64 15.00
C LEU A 231 -6.15 30.02 16.36
N VAL A 232 -7.28 29.41 16.74
CA VAL A 232 -7.88 29.60 18.07
C VAL A 232 -6.94 29.11 19.19
N LYS A 233 -6.11 28.09 18.94
CA LYS A 233 -5.13 27.62 19.92
C LYS A 233 -3.94 28.56 20.06
N PHE A 234 -3.46 29.14 18.97
CA PHE A 234 -2.29 30.03 18.97
C PHE A 234 -2.62 31.45 19.45
N HIS A 235 -3.73 32.03 18.98
CA HIS A 235 -4.12 33.42 19.28
C HIS A 235 -5.14 33.54 20.42
N GLY A 236 -5.71 32.42 20.87
CA GLY A 236 -6.79 32.42 21.86
C GLY A 236 -8.11 32.92 21.27
N SER A 237 -8.87 33.69 22.06
CA SER A 237 -10.16 34.22 21.60
C SER A 237 -9.97 35.47 20.72
N PHE A 238 -10.36 35.35 19.46
CA PHE A 238 -10.49 36.47 18.53
C PHE A 238 -11.90 36.56 17.95
N VAL A 239 -12.28 37.74 17.45
CA VAL A 239 -13.65 37.98 16.96
C VAL A 239 -13.83 37.46 15.54
N ARG A 240 -12.83 37.70 14.68
CA ARG A 240 -12.80 37.25 13.28
C ARG A 240 -11.36 36.98 12.85
N SER A 241 -11.19 36.00 11.98
CA SER A 241 -9.93 35.74 11.25
C SER A 241 -10.17 36.01 9.76
N CYS A 242 -9.17 36.59 9.09
CA CYS A 242 -9.08 36.61 7.64
C CYS A 242 -7.88 35.74 7.25
N VAL A 243 -8.15 34.57 6.66
CA VAL A 243 -7.11 33.62 6.27
C VAL A 243 -6.87 33.71 4.78
N THR A 244 -5.63 34.04 4.39
CA THR A 244 -5.17 34.04 3.01
C THR A 244 -4.22 32.87 2.79
N LEU A 245 -4.66 31.89 1.99
CA LEU A 245 -3.85 30.73 1.63
C LEU A 245 -2.81 31.13 0.58
N THR A 246 -1.53 30.96 0.88
CA THR A 246 -0.43 31.28 -0.04
C THR A 246 -0.08 30.07 -0.90
N SER A 247 0.01 28.88 -0.30
CA SER A 247 0.22 27.62 -1.01
C SER A 247 -0.48 26.49 -0.28
N VAL A 248 -1.10 25.56 -1.03
CA VAL A 248 -1.68 24.33 -0.47
C VAL A 248 -1.33 23.17 -1.38
N PHE A 249 -0.76 22.12 -0.80
CA PHE A 249 -0.42 20.86 -1.44
C PHE A 249 -1.22 19.75 -0.78
N LYS A 250 -1.69 18.81 -1.60
CA LYS A 250 -2.36 17.60 -1.15
C LYS A 250 -1.45 16.43 -1.47
N GLU A 251 -1.27 15.55 -0.51
CA GLU A 251 -0.44 14.37 -0.68
C GLU A 251 -1.23 13.14 -0.23
N SER A 252 -1.36 12.16 -1.11
CA SER A 252 -1.81 10.83 -0.75
C SER A 252 -0.60 10.01 -0.33
N VAL A 253 -0.51 9.67 0.96
CA VAL A 253 0.69 9.08 1.60
C VAL A 253 0.72 7.56 1.47
N SER A 254 -0.39 6.90 1.76
CA SER A 254 -0.47 5.44 1.69
C SER A 254 -1.89 4.97 1.39
N ILE A 255 -2.01 3.79 0.77
CA ILE A 255 -3.30 3.16 0.50
C ILE A 255 -3.16 1.65 0.73
N ARG A 256 -4.16 1.03 1.37
CA ARG A 256 -4.20 -0.42 1.62
C ARG A 256 -5.58 -1.04 1.37
N PRO A 257 -5.63 -2.29 0.87
CA PRO A 257 -6.88 -2.99 0.62
C PRO A 257 -7.45 -3.60 1.92
N VAL A 258 -8.74 -3.39 2.17
CA VAL A 258 -9.45 -3.90 3.34
C VAL A 258 -10.80 -4.52 2.96
N PHE A 259 -11.17 -5.62 3.60
CA PHE A 259 -12.51 -6.21 3.50
C PHE A 259 -13.37 -5.86 4.71
N LEU A 260 -14.54 -5.25 4.46
CA LEU A 260 -15.50 -4.88 5.50
C LEU A 260 -16.74 -5.78 5.47
N PRO A 261 -17.19 -6.29 6.64
CA PRO A 261 -18.35 -7.16 6.74
C PRO A 261 -19.62 -6.32 6.60
N MET A 262 -20.48 -6.71 5.66
CA MET A 262 -21.71 -6.00 5.35
C MET A 262 -22.86 -7.00 5.18
N MET A 263 -24.03 -6.66 5.69
CA MET A 263 -25.27 -7.41 5.47
C MET A 263 -26.29 -6.51 4.78
N LYS A 264 -26.95 -7.03 3.75
CA LYS A 264 -28.06 -6.36 3.08
C LYS A 264 -29.34 -7.13 3.37
N PHE A 265 -30.25 -6.47 4.08
CA PHE A 265 -31.57 -6.99 4.38
C PHE A 265 -32.58 -6.40 3.40
N THR A 266 -33.42 -7.24 2.81
CA THR A 266 -34.64 -6.77 2.14
C THR A 266 -35.82 -6.89 3.09
N VAL A 267 -36.40 -5.75 3.43
CA VAL A 267 -37.29 -5.62 4.60
C VAL A 267 -38.60 -5.00 4.20
N SER A 268 -39.71 -5.56 4.65
CA SER A 268 -41.00 -4.89 4.66
C SER A 268 -41.41 -4.54 6.09
N THR A 269 -42.24 -3.52 6.24
CA THR A 269 -42.83 -3.18 7.55
C THR A 269 -44.25 -3.69 7.56
N GLY A 270 -44.81 -4.02 8.73
CA GLY A 270 -46.20 -4.51 8.81
C GLY A 270 -47.22 -3.55 8.16
N THR A 271 -46.90 -2.26 8.09
CA THR A 271 -47.71 -1.29 7.36
C THR A 271 -47.47 -1.29 5.85
N ASN A 272 -46.24 -1.52 5.37
CA ASN A 272 -45.84 -1.41 3.96
C ASN A 272 -45.35 -2.72 3.35
N ALA A 273 -46.07 -3.22 2.34
CA ALA A 273 -45.70 -4.41 1.56
C ALA A 273 -44.53 -4.19 0.59
N THR A 274 -44.08 -2.95 0.35
CA THR A 274 -42.95 -2.68 -0.56
C THR A 274 -41.64 -3.04 0.13
N PRO A 275 -40.84 -3.99 -0.40
CA PRO A 275 -39.56 -4.36 0.21
C PRO A 275 -38.53 -3.24 0.02
N VAL A 276 -37.78 -2.95 1.08
CA VAL A 276 -36.79 -1.88 1.15
C VAL A 276 -35.42 -2.47 1.51
N PRO A 277 -34.33 -2.12 0.80
CA PRO A 277 -33.01 -2.54 1.19
C PRO A 277 -32.52 -1.74 2.40
N SER A 278 -32.09 -2.44 3.45
CA SER A 278 -31.40 -1.90 4.62
C SER A 278 -30.01 -2.53 4.71
N PHE A 279 -28.97 -1.70 4.71
CA PHE A 279 -27.58 -2.13 4.84
C PHE A 279 -27.15 -2.05 6.29
N VAL A 280 -26.47 -3.08 6.78
CA VAL A 280 -25.97 -3.17 8.15
C VAL A 280 -24.48 -3.45 8.11
N CYS A 281 -23.69 -2.68 8.86
CA CYS A 281 -22.28 -2.97 9.08
C CYS A 281 -22.16 -4.18 10.03
N GLY A 282 -21.57 -5.28 9.58
CA GLY A 282 -21.41 -6.51 10.39
C GLY A 282 -20.42 -6.38 11.55
N ALA A 283 -19.64 -5.29 11.59
CA ALA A 283 -18.71 -5.00 12.68
C ALA A 283 -19.35 -4.18 13.82
N THR A 284 -20.24 -3.24 13.49
CA THR A 284 -20.77 -2.25 14.46
C THR A 284 -22.29 -2.24 14.58
N GLY A 285 -23.01 -2.86 13.64
CA GLY A 285 -24.46 -2.96 13.66
C GLY A 285 -25.15 -1.69 13.18
N LYS A 286 -24.37 -0.73 12.68
CA LYS A 286 -24.90 0.51 12.13
C LYS A 286 -25.74 0.19 10.89
N VAL A 287 -26.99 0.67 10.91
CA VAL A 287 -27.95 0.48 9.82
C VAL A 287 -28.05 1.74 8.97
N VAL A 288 -28.03 1.57 7.66
CA VAL A 288 -28.27 2.62 6.68
C VAL A 288 -29.32 2.13 5.69
N GLY A 289 -30.41 2.86 5.57
CA GLY A 289 -31.45 2.56 4.59
C GLY A 289 -32.55 3.62 4.60
N PRO A 290 -33.42 3.61 3.59
CA PRO A 290 -34.58 4.48 3.58
C PRO A 290 -35.64 3.98 4.56
N ILE A 291 -36.28 4.92 5.25
CA ILE A 291 -37.35 4.64 6.19
C ILE A 291 -38.68 5.01 5.52
N LEU A 292 -39.54 4.01 5.26
CA LEU A 292 -40.83 4.22 4.58
C LEU A 292 -42.04 4.39 5.53
N HIS A 293 -41.81 4.46 6.85
CA HIS A 293 -42.89 4.71 7.80
C HIS A 293 -43.15 6.22 7.95
N LEU A 294 -44.43 6.62 8.02
CA LEU A 294 -44.75 7.98 8.47
C LEU A 294 -44.69 8.03 10.01
N SER A 295 -43.98 9.03 10.53
CA SER A 295 -44.01 9.34 11.97
C SER A 295 -45.44 9.67 12.42
N GLN A 296 -45.76 9.38 13.68
CA GLN A 296 -47.10 9.61 14.23
C GLN A 296 -47.50 11.10 14.12
N ARG A 297 -46.56 12.02 14.32
CA ARG A 297 -46.76 13.46 14.10
C ARG A 297 -47.11 13.79 12.64
N ALA A 298 -46.39 13.21 11.68
CA ALA A 298 -46.66 13.42 10.26
C ALA A 298 -48.03 12.88 9.85
N LYS A 299 -48.43 11.71 10.37
CA LYS A 299 -49.77 11.14 10.16
C LYS A 299 -50.86 12.07 10.69
N MET A 300 -50.75 12.50 11.95
CA MET A 300 -51.73 13.40 12.57
C MET A 300 -51.81 14.75 11.85
N SER A 301 -50.68 15.31 11.41
CA SER A 301 -50.66 16.56 10.64
C SER A 301 -51.36 16.44 9.28
N ALA A 302 -51.18 15.31 8.59
CA ALA A 302 -51.82 15.08 7.29
C ALA A 302 -53.34 14.92 7.44
N VAL A 303 -53.75 14.10 8.42
CA VAL A 303 -55.15 13.83 8.75
C VAL A 303 -55.91 15.09 9.15
N THR A 304 -55.33 15.87 10.08
CA THR A 304 -55.97 17.09 10.59
C THR A 304 -56.08 18.16 9.50
N LEU A 305 -55.02 18.38 8.71
CA LEU A 305 -55.03 19.36 7.63
C LEU A 305 -56.06 19.00 6.55
N SER A 306 -56.02 17.77 6.00
CA SER A 306 -56.93 17.41 4.92
C SER A 306 -58.38 17.29 5.41
N GLY A 307 -58.60 16.72 6.60
CA GLY A 307 -59.93 16.60 7.19
C GLY A 307 -60.56 17.96 7.48
N ALA A 308 -59.81 18.89 8.09
CA ALA A 308 -60.31 20.24 8.36
C ALA A 308 -60.60 21.03 7.08
N THR A 309 -59.71 20.94 6.07
CA THR A 309 -59.94 21.62 4.78
C THR A 309 -61.16 21.07 4.04
N ALA A 310 -61.34 19.75 3.99
CA ALA A 310 -62.53 19.15 3.36
C ALA A 310 -63.83 19.54 4.08
N LEU A 311 -63.80 19.55 5.43
CA LEU A 311 -64.95 19.99 6.22
C LEU A 311 -65.28 21.46 5.95
N LEU A 312 -64.29 22.35 5.98
CA LEU A 312 -64.49 23.79 5.74
C LEU A 312 -65.01 24.09 4.33
N MET A 313 -64.56 23.34 3.32
CA MET A 313 -64.98 23.54 1.93
C MET A 313 -66.38 22.98 1.63
N LEU A 314 -66.79 21.88 2.29
CA LEU A 314 -68.07 21.20 2.02
C LEU A 314 -69.20 21.59 2.97
N ALA A 315 -68.89 22.07 4.17
CA ALA A 315 -69.88 22.54 5.15
C ALA A 315 -70.89 23.59 4.61
N PRO A 316 -70.51 24.56 3.76
CA PRO A 316 -71.48 25.52 3.23
C PRO A 316 -72.33 24.99 2.07
N VAL A 317 -72.00 23.83 1.50
CA VAL A 317 -72.62 23.31 0.27
C VAL A 317 -73.48 22.07 0.54
N VAL A 318 -73.12 21.26 1.52
CA VAL A 318 -73.72 19.94 1.76
C VAL A 318 -74.13 19.77 3.22
N GLY A 319 -75.15 18.95 3.47
CA GLY A 319 -75.60 18.65 4.83
C GLY A 319 -74.50 18.08 5.74
N PRO A 320 -74.59 18.31 7.07
CA PRO A 320 -73.51 18.02 8.02
C PRO A 320 -73.09 16.54 8.04
N GLY A 321 -74.00 15.60 7.80
CA GLY A 321 -73.68 14.17 7.72
C GLY A 321 -72.79 13.81 6.51
N ILE A 322 -72.99 14.48 5.37
CA ILE A 322 -72.19 14.22 4.16
C ILE A 322 -70.84 14.94 4.26
N ALA A 323 -70.82 16.17 4.80
CA ALA A 323 -69.59 16.93 4.99
C ALA A 323 -68.62 16.24 5.97
N THR A 324 -69.12 15.66 7.06
CA THR A 324 -68.31 14.89 8.03
C THR A 324 -67.80 13.58 7.43
N ALA A 325 -68.63 12.84 6.69
CA ALA A 325 -68.21 11.63 5.99
C ALA A 325 -67.11 11.92 4.96
N ALA A 326 -67.25 12.99 4.18
CA ALA A 326 -66.25 13.43 3.22
C ALA A 326 -64.95 13.88 3.89
N ALA A 327 -65.02 14.56 5.05
CA ALA A 327 -63.85 14.94 5.83
C ALA A 327 -63.06 13.71 6.32
N ILE A 328 -63.74 12.69 6.85
CA ILE A 328 -63.09 11.43 7.29
C ILE A 328 -62.47 10.70 6.08
N ALA A 329 -63.20 10.59 4.97
CA ALA A 329 -62.68 9.97 3.75
C ALA A 329 -61.42 10.68 3.23
N SER A 330 -61.42 12.02 3.21
CA SER A 330 -60.27 12.82 2.80
C SER A 330 -59.08 12.66 3.75
N ALA A 331 -59.32 12.59 5.06
CA ALA A 331 -58.31 12.34 6.09
C ALA A 331 -57.60 11.00 5.87
N VAL A 332 -58.36 9.92 5.66
CA VAL A 332 -57.81 8.60 5.37
C VAL A 332 -57.06 8.59 4.03
N ALA A 333 -57.66 9.16 2.98
CA ALA A 333 -57.04 9.27 1.66
C ALA A 333 -55.70 10.03 1.71
N SER A 334 -55.58 11.09 2.51
CA SER A 334 -54.35 11.88 2.64
C SER A 334 -53.16 11.05 3.14
N VAL A 335 -53.40 10.10 4.05
CA VAL A 335 -52.35 9.20 4.58
C VAL A 335 -51.90 8.22 3.51
N TYR A 336 -52.84 7.63 2.75
CA TYR A 336 -52.53 6.76 1.63
C TYR A 336 -51.77 7.48 0.51
N VAL A 337 -52.21 8.68 0.13
CA VAL A 337 -51.52 9.51 -0.88
C VAL A 337 -50.12 9.85 -0.42
N ARG A 338 -49.93 10.30 0.84
CA ARG A 338 -48.61 10.67 1.35
C ARG A 338 -47.68 9.46 1.39
N ARG A 339 -48.19 8.29 1.75
CA ARG A 339 -47.43 7.04 1.70
C ARG A 339 -47.05 6.65 0.28
N TYR A 340 -47.97 6.75 -0.68
CA TYR A 340 -47.69 6.48 -2.09
C TYR A 340 -46.63 7.44 -2.66
N VAL A 341 -46.68 8.72 -2.27
CA VAL A 341 -45.64 9.71 -2.65
C VAL A 341 -44.28 9.34 -2.05
N LEU A 342 -44.21 8.86 -0.80
CA LEU A 342 -42.96 8.40 -0.20
C LEU A 342 -42.39 7.19 -0.95
N THR A 343 -43.22 6.21 -1.31
CA THR A 343 -42.77 5.06 -2.09
C THR A 343 -42.27 5.46 -3.48
N LEU A 344 -42.96 6.39 -4.16
CA LEU A 344 -42.52 6.90 -5.45
C LEU A 344 -41.21 7.67 -5.38
N ARG A 345 -41.03 8.51 -4.34
CA ARG A 345 -39.76 9.22 -4.10
C ARG A 345 -38.62 8.24 -3.87
N PHE A 346 -38.85 7.23 -3.03
CA PHE A 346 -37.88 6.17 -2.79
C PHE A 346 -37.48 5.45 -4.08
N LEU A 347 -38.44 5.01 -4.90
CA LEU A 347 -38.14 4.34 -6.17
C LEU A 347 -37.37 5.25 -7.14
N ARG A 348 -37.73 6.55 -7.18
CA ARG A 348 -37.01 7.55 -7.98
C ARG A 348 -35.58 7.73 -7.50
N ASP A 349 -35.36 7.84 -6.19
CA ASP A 349 -34.05 8.08 -5.61
C ASP A 349 -33.16 6.83 -5.73
N GLN A 350 -33.72 5.63 -5.59
CA GLN A 350 -33.01 4.37 -5.91
C GLN A 350 -32.62 4.31 -7.38
N ALA A 351 -33.51 4.67 -8.30
CA ALA A 351 -33.20 4.68 -9.72
C ALA A 351 -32.11 5.70 -10.06
N ARG A 352 -32.13 6.88 -9.44
CA ARG A 352 -31.07 7.90 -9.55
C ARG A 352 -29.74 7.40 -9.05
N GLN A 353 -29.68 6.85 -7.84
CA GLN A 353 -28.45 6.30 -7.26
C GLN A 353 -27.86 5.18 -8.11
N MET A 354 -28.70 4.32 -8.68
CA MET A 354 -28.25 3.26 -9.58
C MET A 354 -27.77 3.80 -10.94
N ALA A 355 -28.40 4.86 -11.46
CA ALA A 355 -27.94 5.52 -12.67
C ALA A 355 -26.59 6.22 -12.44
N GLU A 356 -26.45 6.95 -11.33
CA GLU A 356 -25.20 7.59 -10.90
C GLU A 356 -24.08 6.54 -10.78
N LEU A 357 -24.33 5.43 -10.08
CA LEU A 357 -23.37 4.33 -9.94
C LEU A 357 -22.89 3.77 -11.29
N LYS A 358 -23.82 3.57 -12.23
CA LYS A 358 -23.49 3.11 -13.59
C LYS A 358 -22.65 4.14 -14.34
N THR A 359 -23.00 5.42 -14.23
CA THR A 359 -22.23 6.48 -14.88
C THR A 359 -20.85 6.64 -14.26
N THR A 360 -20.70 6.54 -12.94
CA THR A 360 -19.40 6.59 -12.27
C THR A 360 -18.54 5.38 -12.65
N GLY A 361 -19.12 4.18 -12.69
CA GLY A 361 -18.41 2.98 -13.14
C GLY A 361 -17.93 3.09 -14.58
N MET A 362 -18.72 3.71 -15.46
CA MET A 362 -18.34 3.95 -16.86
C MET A 362 -17.26 5.04 -16.98
N LEU A 363 -17.36 6.11 -16.18
CA LEU A 363 -16.40 7.22 -16.17
C LEU A 363 -15.02 6.75 -15.71
N TYR A 364 -14.98 5.90 -14.68
CA TYR A 364 -13.75 5.38 -14.10
C TYR A 364 -13.24 4.11 -14.75
N PHE A 365 -13.95 3.55 -15.73
CA PHE A 365 -13.61 2.26 -16.36
C PHE A 365 -12.19 2.24 -16.95
N SER A 366 -11.79 3.29 -17.66
CA SER A 366 -10.45 3.38 -18.28
C SER A 366 -9.33 3.51 -17.24
N SER A 367 -9.50 4.40 -16.26
CA SER A 367 -8.58 4.55 -15.13
C SER A 367 -8.49 3.27 -14.31
N ASP A 368 -9.61 2.55 -14.16
CA ASP A 368 -9.66 1.28 -13.44
C ASP A 368 -8.91 0.17 -14.16
N GLN A 369 -8.83 0.19 -15.50
CA GLN A 369 -8.06 -0.81 -16.26
C GLN A 369 -6.55 -0.62 -16.09
N ASN A 370 -6.10 0.62 -15.96
CA ASN A 370 -4.67 0.95 -15.89
C ASN A 370 -4.14 0.92 -14.45
N GLY A 371 -4.98 1.18 -13.45
CA GLY A 371 -4.57 1.20 -12.05
C GLY A 371 -4.44 -0.18 -11.41
N TYR A 372 -3.61 -0.29 -10.37
CA TYR A 372 -3.46 -1.52 -9.61
C TYR A 372 -4.77 -1.92 -8.92
N ARG A 373 -5.12 -3.21 -9.00
CA ARG A 373 -6.23 -3.84 -8.28
C ARG A 373 -5.67 -4.98 -7.45
N TRP A 374 -6.12 -5.09 -6.21
CA TRP A 374 -5.68 -6.18 -5.37
C TRP A 374 -6.26 -7.52 -5.87
N THR A 375 -5.39 -8.52 -5.99
CA THR A 375 -5.78 -9.92 -6.24
C THR A 375 -5.12 -10.84 -5.21
N PRO A 376 -5.75 -11.95 -4.82
CA PRO A 376 -5.15 -12.91 -3.88
C PRO A 376 -3.79 -13.45 -4.36
N GLU A 377 -3.67 -13.69 -5.67
CA GLU A 377 -2.47 -14.22 -6.30
C GLU A 377 -1.26 -13.29 -6.17
N ASP A 378 -1.49 -11.97 -6.22
CA ASP A 378 -0.42 -10.98 -6.10
C ASP A 378 0.16 -10.90 -4.69
N GLU A 379 -0.68 -11.08 -3.66
CA GLU A 379 -0.22 -11.16 -2.27
C GLU A 379 0.61 -12.43 -2.05
N GLU A 380 0.12 -13.58 -2.52
CA GLU A 380 0.84 -14.85 -2.42
C GLU A 380 2.18 -14.83 -3.17
N ARG A 381 2.22 -14.20 -4.35
CA ARG A 381 3.46 -13.99 -5.11
C ARG A 381 4.45 -13.12 -4.33
N ALA A 382 3.98 -12.01 -3.75
CA ALA A 382 4.83 -11.12 -2.95
C ALA A 382 5.36 -11.81 -1.68
N GLU A 383 4.55 -12.64 -1.02
CA GLU A 383 5.00 -13.44 0.13
C GLU A 383 6.02 -14.51 -0.26
N TYR A 384 5.80 -15.17 -1.40
CA TYR A 384 6.73 -16.14 -1.95
C TYR A 384 8.09 -15.51 -2.26
N GLU A 385 8.10 -14.38 -2.98
CA GLU A 385 9.30 -13.59 -3.29
C GLU A 385 10.03 -13.18 -1.99
N TYR A 386 9.29 -12.68 -1.01
CA TYR A 386 9.87 -12.29 0.28
C TYR A 386 10.49 -13.50 1.02
N ARG A 387 9.81 -14.65 1.03
CA ARG A 387 10.36 -15.89 1.62
C ARG A 387 11.59 -16.38 0.86
N GLU A 388 11.60 -16.27 -0.47
CA GLU A 388 12.77 -16.60 -1.27
C GLU A 388 13.95 -15.67 -0.98
N GLU A 389 13.72 -14.36 -0.88
CA GLU A 389 14.76 -13.40 -0.49
C GLU A 389 15.37 -13.74 0.87
N LEU A 390 14.54 -14.10 1.86
CA LEU A 390 15.02 -14.53 3.17
C LEU A 390 15.89 -15.80 3.06
N ARG A 391 15.48 -16.79 2.26
CA ARG A 391 16.28 -17.99 1.99
C ARG A 391 17.60 -17.65 1.30
N GLN A 392 17.58 -16.74 0.33
CA GLN A 392 18.80 -16.28 -0.35
C GLN A 392 19.74 -15.56 0.62
N ARG A 393 19.21 -14.69 1.51
CA ARG A 393 20.00 -14.02 2.55
C ARG A 393 20.62 -15.02 3.52
N ALA A 394 19.86 -16.04 3.95
CA ALA A 394 20.37 -17.11 4.79
C ALA A 394 21.52 -17.88 4.10
N ARG A 395 21.33 -18.31 2.84
CA ARG A 395 22.39 -18.98 2.05
C ARG A 395 23.63 -18.12 1.87
N ARG A 396 23.46 -16.81 1.60
CA ARG A 396 24.58 -15.86 1.47
C ARG A 396 25.35 -15.72 2.79
N LYS A 397 24.63 -15.68 3.92
CA LYS A 397 25.21 -15.63 5.26
C LYS A 397 26.01 -16.91 5.56
N GLU A 398 25.42 -18.07 5.31
CA GLU A 398 26.10 -19.36 5.48
C GLU A 398 27.36 -19.49 4.61
N ALA A 399 27.28 -19.09 3.33
CA ALA A 399 28.43 -19.09 2.42
C ALA A 399 29.51 -18.08 2.84
N PHE A 400 29.12 -16.96 3.45
CA PHE A 400 30.07 -16.02 4.04
C PHE A 400 30.76 -16.61 5.27
N GLU A 401 30.01 -17.23 6.18
CA GLU A 401 30.55 -17.89 7.37
C GLU A 401 31.49 -19.05 7.00
N GLN A 402 31.16 -19.83 5.96
CA GLN A 402 32.04 -20.87 5.44
C GLN A 402 33.37 -20.31 4.92
N ARG A 403 33.32 -19.22 4.13
CA ARG A 403 34.54 -18.56 3.64
C ARG A 403 35.41 -18.04 4.79
N VAL A 404 34.80 -17.43 5.80
CA VAL A 404 35.51 -16.97 7.00
C VAL A 404 36.15 -18.15 7.75
N LYS A 405 35.44 -19.28 7.88
CA LYS A 405 35.98 -20.50 8.51
C LYS A 405 37.14 -21.10 7.71
N GLU A 406 37.02 -21.15 6.39
CA GLU A 406 38.10 -21.63 5.50
C GLU A 406 39.33 -20.73 5.57
N GLU A 407 39.14 -19.41 5.59
CA GLU A 407 40.22 -18.44 5.73
C GLU A 407 40.91 -18.57 7.10
N ALA A 408 40.13 -18.65 8.18
CA ALA A 408 40.66 -18.90 9.52
C ALA A 408 41.43 -20.23 9.61
N ALA A 409 40.93 -21.30 8.98
CA ALA A 409 41.62 -22.59 8.91
C ALA A 409 42.91 -22.53 8.08
N ARG A 410 42.93 -21.75 6.98
CA ARG A 410 44.15 -21.50 6.19
C ARG A 410 45.19 -20.75 7.01
N ASP A 411 44.77 -19.75 7.78
CA ASP A 411 45.67 -18.99 8.64
C ASP A 411 46.18 -19.82 9.82
N GLU A 412 45.34 -20.66 10.41
CA GLU A 412 45.77 -21.63 11.42
C GLU A 412 46.76 -22.64 10.84
N ALA A 413 46.53 -23.14 9.63
CA ALA A 413 47.45 -24.03 8.93
C ALA A 413 48.79 -23.35 8.58
N ARG A 414 48.77 -22.05 8.26
CA ARG A 414 49.98 -21.24 8.09
C ARG A 414 50.71 -21.05 9.42
N GLY A 415 50.00 -20.79 10.51
CA GLY A 415 50.57 -20.66 11.86
C GLY A 415 51.18 -21.95 12.41
N LYS A 416 50.57 -23.12 12.11
CA LYS A 416 51.10 -24.45 12.51
C LYS A 416 52.33 -24.88 11.72
N ARG A 417 52.55 -24.32 10.52
CA ARG A 417 53.79 -24.54 9.77
C ARG A 417 54.92 -23.73 10.41
N GLN A 418 55.54 -24.28 11.44
CA GLN A 418 56.80 -23.77 11.98
C GLN A 418 57.91 -24.02 10.94
N VAL A 419 58.07 -23.09 9.99
CA VAL A 419 59.11 -23.16 8.97
C VAL A 419 60.41 -22.68 9.62
N ASP A 420 61.26 -23.62 10.04
CA ASP A 420 62.61 -23.29 10.50
C ASP A 420 63.45 -22.78 9.32
N PRO A 421 63.83 -21.49 9.28
CA PRO A 421 64.57 -20.93 8.14
C PRO A 421 65.97 -21.53 7.98
N LYS A 422 66.50 -22.20 9.02
CA LYS A 422 67.81 -22.87 9.01
C LYS A 422 67.82 -24.20 8.24
N ASN A 423 66.68 -24.90 8.10
CA ASN A 423 66.66 -26.25 7.50
C ASN A 423 66.50 -26.25 5.97
N ARG A 424 66.04 -25.15 5.36
CA ARG A 424 65.88 -25.04 3.89
C ARG A 424 67.16 -25.28 3.09
N ARG A 425 68.34 -25.10 3.68
CA ARG A 425 69.60 -25.25 2.92
C ARG A 425 70.13 -26.68 2.83
N ARG A 426 69.55 -27.63 3.59
CA ARG A 426 70.16 -28.96 3.77
C ARG A 426 69.44 -30.11 3.06
N THR A 427 68.18 -29.92 2.67
CA THR A 427 67.33 -30.99 2.13
C THR A 427 66.99 -30.85 0.65
N ASP A 428 67.38 -29.76 0.01
CA ASP A 428 66.92 -29.41 -1.34
C ASP A 428 67.98 -29.71 -2.42
N LEU A 429 69.05 -30.44 -2.07
CA LEU A 429 70.05 -30.95 -3.02
C LEU A 429 69.81 -32.46 -3.23
N GLU A 430 68.90 -32.78 -4.13
CA GLU A 430 68.67 -34.15 -4.61
C GLU A 430 69.94 -34.69 -5.30
N ASN A 431 70.39 -35.88 -4.88
CA ASN A 431 71.42 -36.73 -5.49
C ASN A 431 72.64 -36.02 -6.08
N VAL A 432 73.55 -35.61 -5.19
CA VAL A 432 74.82 -34.96 -5.54
C VAL A 432 75.86 -35.95 -6.14
N ASP A 433 75.62 -37.27 -6.07
CA ASP A 433 76.51 -38.31 -6.61
C ASP A 433 75.74 -39.39 -7.41
N PRO A 434 75.33 -39.11 -8.67
CA PRO A 434 74.40 -39.98 -9.42
C PRO A 434 74.94 -41.38 -9.73
N LEU A 435 76.26 -41.57 -9.84
CA LEU A 435 76.92 -42.86 -10.09
C LEU A 435 77.80 -43.34 -8.92
N GLY A 436 77.77 -42.64 -7.78
CA GLY A 436 78.55 -43.03 -6.60
C GLY A 436 80.07 -42.82 -6.72
N TYR A 437 80.57 -42.02 -7.66
CA TYR A 437 82.02 -41.82 -7.85
C TYR A 437 82.70 -41.12 -6.68
N TYR A 438 82.03 -40.15 -6.05
CA TYR A 438 82.58 -39.52 -4.84
C TYR A 438 82.53 -40.48 -3.66
N GLN A 439 81.47 -41.27 -3.55
CA GLN A 439 81.35 -42.32 -2.54
C GLN A 439 82.45 -43.39 -2.70
N LEU A 440 82.78 -43.82 -3.92
CA LEU A 440 83.85 -44.78 -4.21
C LEU A 440 85.24 -44.28 -3.80
N LEU A 441 85.47 -42.97 -3.85
CA LEU A 441 86.70 -42.34 -3.36
C LEU A 441 86.64 -41.98 -1.86
N GLY A 442 85.51 -42.24 -1.18
CA GLY A 442 85.35 -41.92 0.24
C GLY A 442 85.16 -40.42 0.54
N LEU A 443 84.68 -39.64 -0.44
CA LEU A 443 84.45 -38.20 -0.35
C LEU A 443 82.97 -37.84 -0.10
N SER A 444 82.17 -38.78 0.42
CA SER A 444 80.74 -38.58 0.68
C SER A 444 80.49 -37.40 1.60
N GLY A 445 79.59 -36.50 1.17
CA GLY A 445 79.26 -35.27 1.91
C GLY A 445 80.22 -34.10 1.70
N ARG A 446 81.26 -34.25 0.86
CA ARG A 446 82.18 -33.16 0.45
C ARG A 446 82.20 -32.92 -1.06
N GLU A 447 81.26 -33.50 -1.80
CA GLU A 447 81.19 -33.52 -3.27
C GLU A 447 81.35 -32.13 -3.92
N LEU A 448 80.60 -31.11 -3.48
CA LEU A 448 80.70 -29.74 -4.01
C LEU A 448 82.00 -29.01 -3.62
N SER A 449 82.62 -29.39 -2.50
CA SER A 449 83.81 -28.72 -1.96
C SER A 449 85.14 -29.40 -2.32
N ALA A 450 85.09 -30.62 -2.87
CA ALA A 450 86.28 -31.44 -3.10
C ALA A 450 87.21 -30.84 -4.16
N THR A 451 88.43 -30.50 -3.74
CA THR A 451 89.46 -29.96 -4.62
C THR A 451 90.23 -31.07 -5.36
N ALA A 452 90.86 -30.76 -6.50
CA ALA A 452 91.63 -31.74 -7.27
C ALA A 452 92.75 -32.43 -6.45
N LYS A 453 93.35 -31.70 -5.49
CA LYS A 453 94.36 -32.24 -4.56
C LYS A 453 93.77 -33.29 -3.61
N GLU A 454 92.55 -33.06 -3.12
CA GLU A 454 91.84 -33.99 -2.24
C GLU A 454 91.38 -35.24 -2.99
N ILE A 455 90.87 -35.08 -4.22
CA ILE A 455 90.48 -36.20 -5.09
C ILE A 455 91.69 -37.10 -5.40
N ALA A 456 92.86 -36.51 -5.72
CA ALA A 456 94.09 -37.26 -5.96
C ALA A 456 94.67 -37.91 -4.70
N ARG A 457 94.41 -37.35 -3.51
CA ARG A 457 94.78 -37.97 -2.24
C ARG A 457 93.88 -39.15 -1.92
N ALA A 458 92.56 -38.96 -2.03
CA ALA A 458 91.54 -39.97 -1.80
C ALA A 458 91.71 -41.18 -2.73
N PHE A 459 92.02 -40.95 -4.02
CA PHE A 459 92.37 -42.02 -4.95
C PHE A 459 93.60 -42.82 -4.51
N ARG A 460 94.67 -42.16 -4.03
CA ARG A 460 95.88 -42.85 -3.55
C ARG A 460 95.63 -43.65 -2.26
N GLU A 461 94.70 -43.19 -1.41
CA GLU A 461 94.26 -43.92 -0.22
C GLU A 461 93.42 -45.13 -0.63
N ALA A 462 92.39 -44.94 -1.46
CA ALA A 462 91.53 -46.01 -1.97
C ALA A 462 92.30 -47.07 -2.78
N ALA A 463 93.24 -46.66 -3.63
CA ALA A 463 94.06 -47.58 -4.44
C ALA A 463 95.02 -48.43 -3.59
N ARG A 464 95.54 -47.91 -2.47
CA ARG A 464 96.35 -48.70 -1.53
C ARG A 464 95.54 -49.78 -0.83
N HIS A 465 94.29 -49.48 -0.47
CA HIS A 465 93.40 -50.43 0.19
C HIS A 465 92.84 -51.50 -0.75
N HIS A 466 92.69 -51.19 -2.04
CA HIS A 466 92.11 -52.08 -3.05
C HIS A 466 93.15 -52.64 -4.04
N HIS A 467 94.45 -52.53 -3.74
CA HIS A 467 95.51 -53.08 -4.60
C HIS A 467 95.46 -54.62 -4.58
N PRO A 468 95.58 -55.30 -5.75
CA PRO A 468 95.54 -56.77 -5.79
C PRO A 468 96.60 -57.43 -4.91
N ASP A 469 97.77 -56.82 -4.75
CA ASP A 469 98.86 -57.36 -3.92
C ASP A 469 98.61 -57.28 -2.40
N VAL A 470 97.67 -56.44 -1.95
CA VAL A 470 97.41 -56.18 -0.51
C VAL A 470 96.14 -56.90 -0.02
N ALA A 471 95.22 -57.26 -0.92
CA ALA A 471 93.93 -57.84 -0.57
C ALA A 471 93.89 -59.35 -0.84
N HIS A 472 94.05 -60.19 0.20
CA HIS A 472 93.95 -61.65 0.12
C HIS A 472 92.50 -62.20 0.09
N ARG A 473 91.56 -61.54 -0.58
CA ARG A 473 90.15 -61.98 -0.73
C ARG A 473 89.72 -61.90 -2.19
N ASN A 474 89.13 -62.99 -2.70
CA ASN A 474 88.47 -63.14 -4.02
C ASN A 474 88.97 -62.17 -5.11
N ASP A 475 89.92 -62.62 -5.92
CA ASP A 475 90.65 -61.82 -6.92
C ASP A 475 89.75 -61.02 -7.87
N ASP A 476 88.54 -61.52 -8.17
CA ASP A 476 87.63 -60.90 -9.14
C ASP A 476 86.92 -59.65 -8.59
N ASP A 477 86.54 -59.64 -7.31
CA ASP A 477 85.84 -58.49 -6.70
C ASP A 477 86.79 -57.32 -6.45
N VAL A 478 88.04 -57.61 -6.09
CA VAL A 478 89.09 -56.60 -5.85
C VAL A 478 89.45 -55.92 -7.18
N LYS A 479 89.61 -56.69 -8.26
CA LYS A 479 89.84 -56.15 -9.61
C LYS A 479 88.69 -55.25 -10.06
N ASN A 480 87.45 -55.69 -9.90
CA ASN A 480 86.27 -54.91 -10.31
C ASN A 480 86.14 -53.59 -9.51
N LYS A 481 86.39 -53.61 -8.19
CA LYS A 481 86.38 -52.38 -7.37
C LYS A 481 87.52 -51.45 -7.72
N MET A 482 88.72 -51.96 -7.94
CA MET A 482 89.87 -51.16 -8.38
C MET A 482 89.60 -50.49 -9.72
N GLN A 483 89.03 -51.21 -10.70
CA GLN A 483 88.65 -50.63 -12.00
C GLN A 483 87.64 -49.49 -11.84
N ARG A 484 86.63 -49.65 -10.97
CA ARG A 484 85.65 -48.59 -10.67
C ARG A 484 86.29 -47.38 -9.98
N ILE A 485 87.25 -47.58 -9.08
CA ILE A 485 87.99 -46.49 -8.42
C ILE A 485 88.84 -45.71 -9.43
N ILE A 486 89.52 -46.41 -10.34
CA ILE A 486 90.30 -45.79 -11.43
C ILE A 486 89.37 -45.00 -12.36
N HIS A 487 88.21 -45.57 -12.70
CA HIS A 487 87.20 -44.91 -13.53
C HIS A 487 86.65 -43.64 -12.87
N ALA A 488 86.26 -43.73 -11.59
CA ALA A 488 85.81 -42.61 -10.78
C ALA A 488 86.88 -41.49 -10.73
N TYR A 489 88.15 -41.85 -10.49
CA TYR A 489 89.25 -40.89 -10.49
C TYR A 489 89.45 -40.24 -11.87
N LYS A 490 89.36 -41.01 -12.96
CA LYS A 490 89.49 -40.47 -14.33
C LYS A 490 88.44 -39.40 -14.60
N ILE A 491 87.20 -39.62 -14.19
CA ILE A 491 86.09 -38.67 -14.40
C ILE A 491 86.22 -37.45 -13.47
N LEU A 492 86.57 -37.66 -12.20
CA LEU A 492 86.61 -36.59 -11.20
C LEU A 492 87.90 -35.75 -11.23
N ARG A 493 88.99 -36.26 -11.82
CA ARG A 493 90.28 -35.55 -11.91
C ARG A 493 90.22 -34.35 -12.85
N ASP A 494 89.58 -34.49 -14.01
CA ASP A 494 89.53 -33.43 -15.01
C ASP A 494 88.36 -32.47 -14.72
N PRO A 495 88.59 -31.15 -14.68
CA PRO A 495 87.58 -30.19 -14.25
C PRO A 495 86.39 -30.10 -15.21
N LYS A 496 86.58 -30.45 -16.49
CA LYS A 496 85.52 -30.48 -17.50
C LYS A 496 84.58 -31.67 -17.30
N THR A 497 85.15 -32.87 -17.10
CA THR A 497 84.37 -34.11 -16.87
C THR A 497 83.74 -34.12 -15.48
N LYS A 498 84.42 -33.57 -14.46
CA LYS A 498 83.86 -33.36 -13.12
C LYS A 498 82.60 -32.51 -13.18
N LYS A 499 82.63 -31.37 -13.89
CA LYS A 499 81.45 -30.52 -14.07
C LYS A 499 80.31 -31.21 -14.82
N ALA A 500 80.63 -32.03 -15.83
CA ALA A 500 79.63 -32.81 -16.56
C ALA A 500 79.01 -33.93 -15.69
N TYR A 501 79.80 -34.46 -14.74
CA TYR A 501 79.34 -35.42 -13.75
C TYR A 501 78.43 -34.77 -12.70
N ASP A 502 78.88 -33.66 -12.11
CA ASP A 502 78.15 -32.90 -11.08
C ASP A 502 76.82 -32.31 -11.62
N SER A 503 76.73 -32.08 -12.94
CA SER A 503 75.51 -31.61 -13.61
C SER A 503 74.56 -32.74 -14.05
N GLY A 504 74.91 -34.00 -13.79
CA GLY A 504 74.12 -35.17 -14.18
C GLY A 504 74.09 -35.48 -15.68
N GLN A 505 74.98 -34.86 -16.47
CA GLN A 505 75.07 -35.08 -17.92
C GLN A 505 75.78 -36.39 -18.27
N LEU A 506 76.62 -36.93 -17.38
CA LEU A 506 77.24 -38.23 -17.52
C LEU A 506 76.36 -39.30 -16.84
N LYS A 507 75.74 -40.16 -17.66
CA LYS A 507 75.10 -41.40 -17.21
C LYS A 507 76.04 -42.57 -17.50
N ALA A 508 76.04 -43.60 -16.66
CA ALA A 508 76.84 -44.79 -16.91
C ALA A 508 76.41 -45.43 -18.23
N GLU A 509 77.38 -45.74 -19.10
CA GLU A 509 77.21 -46.62 -20.26
C GLU A 509 77.14 -48.08 -19.82
#